data_AF-A0A7D6VNA5-F1
#
_entry.id   AF-A0A7D6VNA5-F1
#
_cell.length_a   1.000
_cell.length_b   1.000
_cell.length_c   1.000
_cell.angle_alpha   90.00
_cell.angle_beta   90.00
_cell.angle_gamma   90.00
#
_symmetry.space_group_name_H-M   'P 1'
#
loop_
_entity.id
_entity.type
_entity.pdbx_description
1 polymer ?
#
loop_
_entity_poly.entity_id
_entity_poly.type
_entity_poly.pdbx_seq_one_letter_code
_entity_poly.pdbx_strand_id
1 'polypeptide(L)'
;MDQLKMELDIECKELIDIVNDEPLEEDTQNLIYKNRLRDLVKDIANFEEFEGIQITKDGLGRLQDTSKYIITMLIVEIVEELRNSNRKQIKPKNVDNALDKILSKASGIDSALTLLRENIVELEKLNTNTSVTKASQFINFGQK
;
A
#
# COMPACT_ATOMS: atom_id res chain seq x y z
N MET A 1 31.77 -5.28 18.77
CA MET A 1 30.85 -6.20 19.50
C MET A 1 30.06 -5.44 20.55
N ASP A 2 30.69 -4.60 21.38
CA ASP A 2 29.94 -3.82 22.40
C ASP A 2 29.18 -2.61 21.84
N GLN A 3 29.61 -2.01 20.73
CA GLN A 3 28.86 -0.94 20.06
C GLN A 3 27.57 -1.45 19.37
N LEU A 4 27.60 -2.66 18.79
CA LEU A 4 26.41 -3.29 18.20
C LEU A 4 25.38 -3.70 19.25
N LYS A 5 25.83 -4.14 20.44
CA LYS A 5 24.92 -4.40 21.58
C LYS A 5 24.28 -3.12 22.10
N MET A 6 25.00 -2.01 22.05
CA MET A 6 24.51 -0.71 22.51
C MET A 6 23.50 -0.07 21.54
N GLU A 7 23.61 -0.32 20.24
CA GLU A 7 22.60 0.09 19.24
C GLU A 7 21.31 -0.74 19.34
N LEU A 8 21.41 -2.06 19.56
CA LEU A 8 20.24 -2.93 19.81
C LEU A 8 19.51 -2.58 21.12
N ASP A 9 20.23 -2.18 22.16
CA ASP A 9 19.64 -1.71 23.43
C ASP A 9 18.97 -0.32 23.32
N ILE A 10 19.30 0.47 22.29
CA ILE A 10 18.66 1.76 22.02
C ILE A 10 17.38 1.56 21.21
N GLU A 11 17.35 0.65 20.23
CA GLU A 11 16.12 0.33 19.49
C GLU A 11 15.08 -0.41 20.34
N CYS A 12 15.48 -1.20 21.34
CA CYS A 12 14.53 -1.86 22.25
C CYS A 12 13.96 -0.95 23.35
N LYS A 13 14.56 0.23 23.60
CA LYS A 13 14.09 1.18 24.63
C LYS A 13 12.80 1.92 24.27
N GLU A 14 12.33 1.80 23.04
CA GLU A 14 11.04 2.36 22.59
C GLU A 14 9.88 1.35 22.66
N LEU A 15 10.11 0.14 23.16
CA LEU A 15 9.05 -0.79 23.50
C LEU A 15 8.46 -0.43 24.87
N ILE A 16 7.59 0.57 24.87
CA ILE A 16 6.84 0.94 26.06
C ILE A 16 5.72 -0.07 26.27
N ASP A 17 5.76 -0.80 27.39
CA ASP A 17 4.59 -1.43 28.00
C ASP A 17 3.63 -0.31 28.45
N ILE A 18 2.74 0.13 27.55
CA ILE A 18 1.71 1.12 27.88
C ILE A 18 0.48 0.37 28.40
N VAL A 19 0.56 -0.05 29.67
CA VAL A 19 -0.59 0.03 30.58
C VAL A 19 -0.30 1.22 31.49
N ASN A 20 -0.59 2.42 31.01
CA ASN A 20 -0.75 3.59 31.88
C ASN A 20 -1.69 4.60 31.23
N ASP A 21 -2.75 4.91 31.99
CA ASP A 21 -3.77 5.91 31.76
C ASP A 21 -3.14 7.30 31.48
N GLU A 22 -3.24 7.75 30.24
CA GLU A 22 -3.39 9.17 29.95
C GLU A 22 -4.78 9.35 29.32
N PRO A 23 -5.62 10.27 29.82
CA PRO A 23 -6.93 10.53 29.22
C PRO A 23 -6.71 11.40 27.98
N LEU A 24 -6.27 10.76 26.90
CA LEU A 24 -6.59 11.26 25.58
C LEU A 24 -8.10 11.06 25.43
N GLU A 25 -8.84 12.12 25.11
CA GLU A 25 -10.19 12.01 24.59
C GLU A 25 -10.15 11.29 23.23
N GLU A 26 -9.73 10.02 23.22
CA GLU A 26 -9.89 9.13 22.09
C GLU A 26 -11.37 8.75 22.07
N ASP A 27 -12.08 9.27 21.07
CA ASP A 27 -13.43 8.86 20.72
C ASP A 27 -13.54 7.33 20.86
N THR A 28 -14.45 6.86 21.70
CA THR A 28 -14.50 5.46 22.16
C THR A 28 -14.59 4.48 20.98
N GLN A 29 -15.18 4.94 19.87
CA GLN A 29 -15.25 4.18 18.61
C GLN A 29 -13.88 3.95 17.95
N ASN A 30 -13.00 4.95 17.98
CA ASN A 30 -11.64 4.82 17.45
C ASN A 30 -10.81 3.82 18.28
N LEU A 31 -10.98 3.83 19.60
CA LEU A 31 -10.30 2.89 20.49
C LEU A 31 -10.73 1.44 20.22
N ILE A 32 -12.04 1.20 20.05
CA ILE A 32 -12.58 -0.13 19.71
C ILE A 32 -12.02 -0.61 18.37
N TYR A 33 -11.94 0.25 17.36
CA TYR A 33 -11.42 -0.13 16.05
C TYR A 33 -9.93 -0.49 16.09
N LYS A 34 -9.11 0.32 16.78
CA LYS A 34 -7.68 0.03 16.98
C LYS A 34 -7.43 -1.31 17.67
N ASN A 35 -8.23 -1.64 18.69
CA ASN A 35 -8.10 -2.91 19.40
C ASN A 35 -8.43 -4.11 18.51
N ARG A 36 -9.55 -4.06 17.78
CA ARG A 36 -9.91 -5.12 16.81
C ARG A 36 -8.83 -5.33 15.75
N LEU A 37 -8.20 -4.25 15.32
CA LEU A 37 -7.17 -4.30 14.30
C LEU A 37 -5.87 -4.93 14.84
N ARG A 38 -5.52 -4.65 16.10
CA ARG A 38 -4.42 -5.37 16.80
C ARG A 38 -4.70 -6.85 16.96
N ASP A 39 -5.93 -7.22 17.35
CA ASP A 39 -6.32 -8.61 17.54
C ASP A 39 -6.24 -9.38 16.21
N LEU A 40 -6.74 -8.78 15.12
CA LEU A 40 -6.64 -9.36 13.78
C LEU A 40 -5.17 -9.61 13.36
N VAL A 41 -4.27 -8.66 13.65
CA VAL A 41 -2.85 -8.84 13.33
C VAL A 41 -2.23 -9.99 14.14
N LYS A 42 -2.58 -10.11 15.43
CA LYS A 42 -2.13 -11.24 16.26
C LYS A 42 -2.66 -12.57 15.76
N ASP A 43 -3.92 -12.64 15.37
CA ASP A 43 -4.55 -13.87 14.86
C ASP A 43 -3.87 -14.33 13.56
N ILE A 44 -3.58 -13.41 12.64
CA ILE A 44 -2.86 -13.72 11.39
C ILE A 44 -1.42 -14.13 11.69
N ALA A 45 -0.72 -13.43 12.59
CA ALA A 45 0.65 -13.78 12.94
C ALA A 45 0.73 -15.17 13.58
N ASN A 46 -0.22 -15.53 14.44
CA ASN A 46 -0.32 -16.88 15.00
C ASN A 46 -0.58 -17.94 13.93
N PHE A 47 -1.45 -17.65 12.95
CA PHE A 47 -1.72 -18.55 11.82
C PHE A 47 -0.49 -18.77 10.94
N GLU A 48 0.30 -17.73 10.71
CA GLU A 48 1.55 -17.78 9.93
C GLU A 48 2.76 -18.29 10.76
N GLU A 49 2.54 -18.77 11.99
CA GLU A 49 3.58 -19.22 12.92
C GLU A 49 4.66 -18.15 13.21
N PHE A 50 4.26 -16.88 13.17
CA PHE A 50 5.13 -15.73 13.43
C PHE A 50 4.93 -15.18 14.85
N GLU A 51 5.77 -15.64 15.78
CA GLU A 51 5.70 -15.23 17.18
C GLU A 51 6.30 -13.83 17.44
N GLY A 52 5.77 -13.14 18.45
CA GLY A 52 6.36 -11.90 18.94
C GLY A 52 6.07 -10.65 18.09
N ILE A 53 5.05 -10.67 17.23
CA ILE A 53 4.67 -9.50 16.44
C ILE A 53 4.34 -8.30 17.35
N GLN A 54 4.94 -7.15 17.03
CA GLN A 54 4.73 -5.89 17.71
C GLN A 54 4.35 -4.81 16.69
N ILE A 55 3.45 -3.90 17.09
CA ILE A 55 3.01 -2.78 16.25
C ILE A 55 3.24 -1.49 17.03
N THR A 56 4.05 -0.59 16.47
CA THR A 56 4.27 0.75 17.02
C THR A 56 2.99 1.60 16.95
N LYS A 57 2.89 2.66 17.76
CA LYS A 57 1.72 3.56 17.75
C LYS A 57 1.50 4.17 16.35
N ASP A 58 2.57 4.62 15.70
CA ASP A 58 2.53 5.18 14.35
C ASP A 58 2.19 4.12 13.28
N GLY A 59 2.73 2.90 13.43
CA GLY A 59 2.40 1.77 12.56
C GLY A 59 0.91 1.43 12.63
N LEU A 60 0.34 1.40 13.84
CA LEU A 60 -1.09 1.19 14.04
C LEU A 60 -1.94 2.32 13.43
N GLY A 61 -1.50 3.57 13.59
CA GLY A 61 -2.16 4.73 12.98
C GLY A 61 -2.19 4.63 11.45
N ARG A 62 -1.03 4.36 10.82
CA ARG A 62 -0.96 4.17 9.36
C ARG A 62 -1.79 2.99 8.89
N LEU A 63 -1.80 1.89 9.64
CA LEU A 63 -2.58 0.71 9.30
C LEU A 63 -4.09 0.98 9.38
N GLN A 64 -4.53 1.74 10.39
CA GLN A 64 -5.91 2.20 10.51
C GLN A 64 -6.31 3.08 9.31
N ASP A 65 -5.50 4.08 8.96
CA ASP A 65 -5.84 4.99 7.86
C ASP A 65 -5.80 4.31 6.50
N THR A 66 -4.85 3.41 6.29
CA THR A 66 -4.80 2.56 5.09
C THR A 66 -6.05 1.66 5.01
N SER A 67 -6.46 1.08 6.13
CA SER A 67 -7.68 0.25 6.19
C SER A 67 -8.94 1.06 5.86
N LYS A 68 -9.07 2.28 6.40
CA LYS A 68 -10.16 3.20 6.05
C LYS A 68 -10.18 3.48 4.56
N TYR A 69 -9.02 3.69 3.93
CA TYR A 69 -8.92 3.95 2.51
C TYR A 69 -9.43 2.76 1.68
N ILE A 70 -8.95 1.54 1.97
CA ILE A 70 -9.38 0.31 1.27
C ILE A 70 -10.89 0.08 1.44
N ILE A 71 -11.39 0.20 2.67
CA ILE A 71 -12.82 0.03 2.97
C ILE A 71 -13.65 1.10 2.24
N THR A 72 -13.18 2.35 2.19
CA THR A 72 -13.87 3.43 1.48
C THR A 72 -13.98 3.13 -0.01
N MET A 73 -12.90 2.66 -0.64
CA MET A 73 -12.91 2.26 -2.05
C MET A 73 -13.92 1.14 -2.30
N LEU A 74 -13.96 0.12 -1.44
CA LEU A 74 -14.94 -0.96 -1.52
C LEU A 74 -16.38 -0.45 -1.40
N ILE A 75 -16.65 0.43 -0.42
CA ILE A 75 -17.98 1.01 -0.22
C ILE A 75 -18.41 1.83 -1.44
N VAL A 76 -17.52 2.63 -2.03
CA VAL A 76 -17.83 3.43 -3.23
C VAL A 76 -18.25 2.51 -4.39
N GLU A 77 -17.51 1.44 -4.65
CA GLU A 77 -17.84 0.48 -5.72
C GLU A 77 -19.14 -0.28 -5.44
N ILE A 78 -19.41 -0.65 -4.18
CA ILE A 78 -20.70 -1.24 -3.78
C ILE A 78 -21.86 -0.25 -4.05
N VAL A 79 -21.68 1.03 -3.72
CA VAL A 79 -22.69 2.06 -3.96
C VAL A 79 -22.93 2.25 -5.46
N GLU A 80 -21.89 2.18 -6.30
CA GLU A 80 -22.03 2.18 -7.75
C GLU A 80 -22.81 0.96 -8.27
N GLU A 81 -22.52 -0.25 -7.78
CA GLU A 81 -23.26 -1.46 -8.13
C GLU A 81 -24.74 -1.38 -7.76
N LEU A 82 -25.04 -0.82 -6.58
CA LEU A 82 -26.40 -0.59 -6.13
C LEU A 82 -27.13 0.44 -6.99
N ARG A 83 -26.44 1.53 -7.36
CA ARG A 83 -26.97 2.57 -8.26
C ARG A 83 -27.29 1.99 -9.64
N ASN A 84 -26.38 1.21 -10.22
CA ASN A 84 -26.55 0.59 -11.54
C ASN A 84 -27.68 -0.44 -11.57
N SER A 85 -27.91 -1.15 -10.46
CA SER A 85 -28.98 -2.13 -10.34
C SER A 85 -30.30 -1.57 -9.79
N ASN A 86 -30.36 -0.25 -9.51
CA ASN A 86 -31.47 0.45 -8.85
C ASN A 86 -31.91 -0.24 -7.54
N ARG A 87 -30.96 -0.70 -6.74
CA ARG A 87 -31.17 -1.35 -5.44
C ARG A 87 -30.71 -0.44 -4.31
N LYS A 88 -31.28 -0.66 -3.12
CA LYS A 88 -30.92 0.07 -1.89
C LYS A 88 -30.31 -0.81 -0.80
N GLN A 89 -30.40 -2.13 -0.95
CA GLN A 89 -29.92 -3.10 0.03
C GLN A 89 -28.69 -3.83 -0.50
N ILE A 90 -27.60 -3.82 0.28
CA ILE A 90 -26.38 -4.57 0.00
C ILE A 90 -26.68 -6.07 0.15
N LYS A 91 -26.38 -6.86 -0.89
CA LYS A 91 -26.38 -8.33 -0.87
C LYS A 91 -24.96 -8.86 -1.11
N PRO A 92 -24.64 -10.11 -0.75
CA PRO A 92 -23.30 -10.69 -0.96
C PRO A 92 -22.74 -10.47 -2.37
N LYS A 93 -23.56 -10.75 -3.40
CA LYS A 93 -23.20 -10.52 -4.81
C LYS A 93 -22.76 -9.08 -5.12
N ASN A 94 -23.30 -8.07 -4.42
CA ASN A 94 -22.87 -6.69 -4.62
C ASN A 94 -21.46 -6.44 -4.08
N VAL A 95 -21.09 -7.10 -2.98
CA VAL A 95 -19.75 -7.03 -2.40
C VAL A 95 -18.76 -7.76 -3.30
N ASP A 96 -19.11 -8.98 -3.74
CA ASP A 96 -18.26 -9.79 -4.63
C ASP A 96 -17.96 -9.05 -5.94
N ASN A 97 -19.00 -8.52 -6.61
CA ASN A 97 -18.84 -7.74 -7.83
C ASN A 97 -17.97 -6.49 -7.64
N ALA A 98 -18.12 -5.78 -6.52
CA ALA A 98 -17.34 -4.59 -6.23
C ALA A 98 -15.86 -4.93 -6.00
N LEU A 99 -15.60 -6.01 -5.28
CA LEU A 99 -14.24 -6.53 -5.07
C LEU A 99 -13.59 -6.93 -6.39
N ASP A 100 -14.31 -7.70 -7.23
CA ASP A 100 -13.83 -8.12 -8.55
C ASP A 100 -13.48 -6.92 -9.43
N LYS A 101 -14.28 -5.86 -9.40
CA LYS A 101 -14.00 -4.61 -10.13
C LYS A 101 -12.74 -3.92 -9.64
N ILE A 102 -12.54 -3.82 -8.33
CA ILE A 102 -11.34 -3.23 -7.73
C ILE A 102 -10.10 -4.00 -8.19
N LEU A 103 -10.12 -5.33 -8.05
CA LEU A 103 -8.99 -6.19 -8.41
C LEU A 103 -8.73 -6.18 -9.92
N SER A 104 -9.79 -6.18 -10.73
CA SER A 104 -9.68 -6.12 -12.19
C SER A 104 -9.09 -4.78 -12.65
N LYS A 105 -9.55 -3.66 -12.09
CA LYS A 105 -9.01 -2.31 -12.38
C LYS A 105 -7.54 -2.21 -11.96
N ALA A 106 -7.17 -2.75 -10.80
CA ALA A 106 -5.77 -2.78 -10.35
C ALA A 106 -4.89 -3.55 -11.34
N SER A 107 -5.29 -4.75 -11.75
CA SER A 107 -4.51 -5.54 -12.74
C SER A 107 -4.44 -4.86 -14.12
N GLY A 108 -5.52 -4.18 -14.54
CA GLY A 108 -5.57 -3.46 -15.80
C GLY A 108 -4.64 -2.24 -15.82
N ILE A 109 -4.53 -1.54 -14.69
CA ILE A 109 -3.57 -0.42 -14.53
C ILE A 109 -2.13 -0.94 -14.58
N ASP A 110 -1.82 -2.05 -13.90
CA ASP A 110 -0.48 -2.64 -13.94
C ASP A 110 -0.09 -3.11 -15.34
N SER A 111 -1.05 -3.70 -16.08
CA SER A 111 -0.85 -4.06 -17.48
C SER A 111 -0.63 -2.82 -18.37
N ALA A 112 -1.41 -1.75 -18.17
CA ALA A 112 -1.24 -0.51 -18.92
C ALA A 112 0.10 0.18 -18.61
N LEU A 113 0.53 0.18 -17.35
CA LEU A 113 1.84 0.70 -16.94
C LEU A 113 2.99 -0.10 -17.57
N THR A 114 2.84 -1.42 -17.68
CA THR A 114 3.81 -2.29 -18.34
C THR A 114 3.94 -1.94 -19.82
N LEU A 115 2.81 -1.85 -20.54
CA LEU A 115 2.80 -1.46 -21.96
C LEU A 115 3.36 -0.05 -22.20
N LEU A 116 3.07 0.90 -21.30
CA LEU A 116 3.65 2.24 -21.38
C LEU A 116 5.18 2.22 -21.20
N ARG A 117 5.69 1.42 -20.26
CA ARG A 117 7.15 1.26 -20.06
C ARG A 117 7.81 0.64 -21.29
N GLU A 118 7.21 -0.37 -21.90
CA GLU A 118 7.73 -1.01 -23.12
C GLU A 118 7.81 0.00 -24.28
N ASN A 119 6.75 0.79 -24.49
CA ASN A 119 6.73 1.85 -25.51
C ASN A 119 7.79 2.94 -25.25
N ILE A 120 8.01 3.32 -23.99
CA ILE A 120 9.08 4.28 -23.63
C ILE A 120 10.45 3.71 -24.02
N VAL A 121 10.73 2.43 -23.69
CA VAL A 121 11.99 1.77 -24.06
C VAL A 121 12.18 1.70 -25.57
N GLU A 122 11.12 1.44 -26.35
CA GLU A 122 11.20 1.47 -27.81
C GLU A 122 11.49 2.87 -28.35
N LEU A 123 10.85 3.90 -27.80
CA LEU A 123 11.11 5.29 -28.18
C LEU A 123 12.55 5.73 -27.86
N GLU A 124 13.11 5.30 -26.73
CA GLU A 124 14.51 5.53 -26.39
C GLU A 124 15.49 4.86 -27.37
N LYS A 125 15.18 3.63 -27.81
CA LYS A 125 15.94 2.93 -28.86
C LYS A 125 15.88 3.66 -30.21
N LEU A 126 14.74 4.27 -30.53
CA LEU A 126 14.59 5.07 -31.75
C LEU A 126 15.35 6.40 -31.64
N ASN A 127 15.34 7.04 -30.47
CA ASN A 127 16.04 8.30 -30.21
C ASN A 127 17.57 8.16 -30.32
N THR A 128 18.13 7.05 -29.84
CA THR A 128 19.55 6.72 -29.98
C THR A 128 19.96 6.37 -31.42
N ASN A 129 19.01 6.00 -32.28
CA ASN A 129 19.24 5.62 -33.68
C ASN A 129 18.92 6.70 -34.71
N THR A 130 18.61 7.92 -34.29
CA THR A 130 18.29 9.01 -35.21
C THR A 130 19.50 9.43 -36.05
N SER A 131 19.22 9.93 -37.27
CA SER A 131 20.24 10.47 -38.17
C SER A 131 21.02 11.62 -37.52
N VAL A 132 20.40 12.37 -36.60
CA VAL A 132 21.03 13.44 -35.82
C VAL A 132 22.06 12.86 -34.85
N THR A 133 21.70 11.86 -34.03
CA THR A 133 22.64 11.21 -33.10
C THR A 133 23.83 10.59 -33.83
N LYS A 134 23.58 9.94 -34.98
CA LYS A 134 24.63 9.38 -35.85
C LYS A 134 25.52 10.47 -36.46
N ALA A 135 24.95 11.57 -36.95
CA ALA A 135 25.72 12.68 -37.50
C ALA A 135 26.57 13.40 -36.43
N SER A 136 26.04 13.59 -35.22
CA SER A 136 26.79 14.18 -34.09
C SER A 136 28.00 13.35 -33.66
N GLN A 137 27.94 12.02 -33.79
CA GLN A 137 29.11 11.16 -33.58
C GLN A 137 30.20 11.43 -34.62
N PHE A 138 29.86 11.60 -35.90
CA PHE A 138 30.85 11.89 -36.95
C PHE A 138 31.49 13.28 -36.81
N ILE A 139 30.73 14.31 -36.40
CA ILE A 139 31.26 15.67 -36.22
C ILE A 139 32.31 15.73 -35.10
N ASN A 140 32.13 14.94 -34.03
CA ASN A 140 33.05 14.91 -32.90
C ASN A 140 34.31 14.03 -33.11
N PHE A 141 34.32 13.14 -34.11
CA PHE A 141 35.52 12.36 -34.47
C PHE A 141 36.51 13.10 -35.37
N GLY A 142 36.09 14.22 -36.00
CA GLY A 142 36.95 15.04 -36.88
C GLY A 142 37.74 16.14 -36.18
N GLN A 143 37.65 16.26 -34.85
CA GLN A 143 38.37 17.25 -34.04
C GLN A 143 39.51 16.61 -33.22
N LYS A 144 40.41 15.87 -33.87
CA LYS A 144 41.72 15.50 -33.33
C LYS A 144 42.83 15.92 -34.27
#